data_AF-A0A834VZL7-F1
#
_entry.id   AF-A0A834VZL7-F1
#
_cell.length_a   1.000
_cell.length_b   1.000
_cell.length_c   1.000
_cell.angle_alpha   90.00
_cell.angle_beta   90.00
_cell.angle_gamma   90.00
#
_symmetry.space_group_name_H-M   'P 1'
#
loop_
_entity.id
_entity.type
_entity.pdbx_description
1 polymer ?
#
loop_
_entity_poly.entity_id
_entity_poly.type
_entity_poly.pdbx_seq_one_letter_code
_entity_poly.pdbx_strand_id
1 'polypeptide(L)'
;MSHSNYRRKYSLVASKQMVGIFISVWVKQELQSKCRVSNVKVCSVACGIMGYLGNKGSVAVSMLIESTSFCFVVAHLASGEKKGDEGRRNHQVSEIFKRTCFPKTPKDHYPHPSTILGHDQIFWFGDLNYRLYLQGSLARRLIVRQDWKALQQFDQLRMEREAGVFEGWKEGNIEFPPTYKYSWSNCNRYSGNFPSRSGEKKRTPAW
;
A
#
# COMPACT_ATOMS: atom_id res chain seq x y z
N MET A 1 -26.95 20.56 33.12
CA MET A 1 -25.85 19.67 32.69
C MET A 1 -25.75 19.71 31.16
N SER A 2 -24.85 20.53 30.62
CA SER A 2 -24.67 20.70 29.17
C SER A 2 -23.95 19.48 28.57
N HIS A 3 -24.67 18.67 27.81
CA HIS A 3 -24.07 17.63 26.98
C HIS A 3 -23.46 18.29 25.75
N SER A 4 -22.20 18.72 25.88
CA SER A 4 -21.42 19.22 24.75
C SER A 4 -21.30 18.15 23.67
N ASN A 5 -21.87 18.45 22.50
CA ASN A 5 -21.90 17.61 21.32
C ASN A 5 -20.52 17.64 20.65
N TYR A 6 -19.52 16.93 21.21
CA TYR A 6 -18.19 16.79 20.59
C TYR A 6 -18.25 15.86 19.38
N ARG A 7 -18.90 16.29 18.29
CA ARG A 7 -18.64 15.75 16.95
C ARG A 7 -17.18 16.07 16.62
N ARG A 8 -16.27 15.13 16.87
CA ARG A 8 -14.87 15.19 16.43
C ARG A 8 -14.85 15.19 14.90
N LYS A 9 -14.94 16.39 14.31
CA LYS A 9 -14.90 16.59 12.87
C LYS A 9 -13.47 16.42 12.36
N TYR A 10 -13.35 15.82 11.18
CA TYR A 10 -12.10 15.72 10.43
C TYR A 10 -12.12 16.74 9.28
N SER A 11 -10.96 17.27 8.93
CA SER A 11 -10.74 18.12 7.76
C SER A 11 -9.93 17.35 6.72
N LEU A 12 -10.31 17.46 5.45
CA LEU A 12 -9.54 16.91 4.34
C LEU A 12 -8.26 17.75 4.16
N VAL A 13 -7.11 17.10 4.17
CA VAL A 13 -5.79 17.73 3.96
C VAL A 13 -5.31 17.53 2.53
N ALA A 14 -5.42 16.30 2.02
CA ALA A 14 -5.00 15.96 0.67
C ALA A 14 -5.93 14.88 0.09
N SER A 15 -6.16 14.93 -1.21
CA SER A 15 -6.85 13.88 -1.96
C SER A 15 -6.26 13.81 -3.36
N LYS A 16 -5.93 12.60 -3.83
CA LYS A 16 -5.37 12.42 -5.18
C LYS A 16 -5.72 11.04 -5.72
N GLN A 17 -6.08 11.02 -7.00
CA GLN A 17 -6.41 9.82 -7.76
C GLN A 17 -5.50 9.70 -8.99
N MET A 18 -5.09 8.47 -9.31
CA MET A 18 -4.48 8.06 -10.57
C MET A 18 -5.17 6.77 -11.04
N VAL A 19 -6.07 6.89 -12.01
CA VAL A 19 -6.91 5.77 -12.50
C VAL A 19 -7.64 5.09 -11.32
N GLY A 20 -7.25 3.87 -10.94
CA GLY A 20 -7.85 3.11 -9.84
C GLY A 20 -7.10 3.23 -8.51
N ILE A 21 -6.06 4.05 -8.42
CA ILE A 21 -5.26 4.27 -7.21
C ILE A 21 -5.70 5.59 -6.59
N PHE A 22 -6.13 5.56 -5.33
CA PHE A 22 -6.67 6.72 -4.65
C PHE A 22 -6.14 6.81 -3.22
N ILE A 23 -5.79 8.03 -2.80
CA ILE A 23 -5.44 8.35 -1.41
C ILE A 23 -6.17 9.61 -0.97
N SER A 24 -6.65 9.59 0.28
CA SER A 24 -7.15 10.77 0.98
C SER A 24 -6.59 10.81 2.39
N VAL A 25 -6.14 11.98 2.82
CA VAL A 25 -5.57 12.22 4.15
C VAL A 25 -6.47 13.19 4.90
N TRP A 26 -6.91 12.77 6.08
CA TRP A 26 -7.83 13.52 6.93
C TRP A 26 -7.20 13.75 8.30
N VAL A 27 -7.33 14.96 8.82
CA VAL A 27 -6.79 15.33 10.14
C VAL A 27 -7.94 15.76 11.05
N LYS A 28 -7.89 15.34 12.32
CA LYS A 28 -8.84 15.81 13.35
C LYS A 28 -8.73 17.33 13.46
N GLN A 29 -9.87 18.03 13.48
CA GLN A 29 -9.88 19.50 13.58
C GLN A 29 -9.14 20.02 14.82
N GLU A 30 -9.20 19.29 15.94
CA GLU A 30 -8.44 19.62 17.16
C GLU A 30 -6.92 19.58 16.94
N LEU A 31 -6.42 18.61 16.19
CA LEU A 31 -4.99 18.56 15.83
C LEU A 31 -4.65 19.70 14.89
N GLN A 32 -5.52 20.01 13.93
CA GLN A 32 -5.31 21.11 12.98
C GLN A 32 -5.29 22.49 13.67
N SER A 33 -6.04 22.68 14.76
CA SER A 33 -6.04 23.93 15.51
C SER A 33 -4.83 24.05 16.46
N LYS A 34 -4.30 22.92 16.93
CA LYS A 34 -3.17 22.86 17.86
C LYS A 34 -1.82 22.76 17.17
N CYS A 35 -1.80 22.14 15.99
CA CYS A 35 -0.60 21.84 15.25
C CYS A 35 -0.65 22.42 13.84
N ARG A 36 0.46 23.01 13.40
CA ARG A 36 0.62 23.53 12.04
C ARG A 36 0.77 22.39 11.04
N VAL A 37 -0.30 22.12 10.29
CA VAL A 37 -0.27 21.27 9.10
C VAL A 37 0.06 22.11 7.87
N SER A 38 1.15 21.80 7.17
CA SER A 38 1.62 22.62 6.04
C SER A 38 2.38 21.83 4.97
N ASN A 39 2.81 22.52 3.91
CA ASN A 39 3.63 21.97 2.82
C ASN A 39 3.07 20.66 2.23
N VAL A 40 1.77 20.63 2.00
CA VAL A 40 1.07 19.47 1.45
C VAL A 40 1.36 19.40 -0.04
N LYS A 41 2.02 18.32 -0.48
CA LYS A 41 2.39 18.06 -1.87
C LYS A 41 1.97 16.66 -2.26
N VAL A 42 1.60 16.48 -3.53
CA VAL A 42 1.19 15.18 -4.08
C VAL A 42 2.00 14.84 -5.31
N CYS A 43 2.36 13.57 -5.46
CA CYS A 43 3.06 13.05 -6.63
C CYS A 43 2.38 11.75 -7.09
N SER A 44 2.35 11.48 -8.39
CA SER A 44 1.81 10.24 -8.94
C SER A 44 2.83 9.65 -9.90
N VAL A 45 3.15 8.37 -9.74
CA VAL A 45 4.08 7.65 -10.60
C VAL A 45 3.34 6.52 -11.27
N ALA A 46 3.12 6.63 -12.57
CA ALA A 46 2.54 5.56 -13.38
C ALA A 46 3.61 4.53 -13.76
N CYS A 47 3.30 3.25 -13.59
CA CYS A 47 4.20 2.11 -13.82
C CYS A 47 3.54 0.98 -14.64
N GLY A 48 2.36 1.20 -15.22
CA GLY A 48 1.56 0.20 -15.91
C GLY A 48 2.13 -0.27 -17.24
N ILE A 49 1.26 -0.49 -18.23
CA ILE A 49 1.69 -0.93 -19.57
C ILE A 49 2.79 0.02 -20.09
N MET A 50 3.86 -0.55 -20.65
CA MET A 50 5.08 0.14 -21.10
C MET A 50 5.81 0.98 -20.02
N GLY A 51 5.46 0.85 -18.74
CA GLY A 51 6.06 1.63 -17.64
C GLY A 51 5.45 3.02 -17.41
N TYR A 52 4.39 3.38 -18.15
CA TYR A 52 3.84 4.75 -18.13
C TYR A 52 2.31 4.84 -17.99
N LEU A 53 1.56 3.76 -18.19
CA LEU A 53 0.11 3.81 -17.99
C LEU A 53 -0.26 3.83 -16.49
N GLY A 54 -1.25 4.63 -16.11
CA GLY A 54 -1.62 4.88 -14.72
C GLY A 54 -2.37 3.75 -14.00
N ASN A 55 -2.62 2.60 -14.65
CA ASN A 55 -3.34 1.47 -14.04
C ASN A 55 -2.52 0.68 -13.00
N LYS A 56 -1.23 0.99 -12.88
CA LYS A 56 -0.28 0.51 -11.88
C LYS A 56 0.67 1.64 -11.52
N GLY A 57 1.27 1.55 -10.33
CA GLY A 57 2.20 2.55 -9.83
C GLY A 57 1.77 3.07 -8.46
N SER A 58 2.00 4.35 -8.17
CA SER A 58 1.70 4.93 -6.87
C SER A 58 1.14 6.35 -6.92
N VAL A 59 0.52 6.73 -5.82
CA VAL A 59 0.23 8.12 -5.46
C VAL A 59 0.82 8.38 -4.08
N ALA A 60 1.62 9.44 -3.95
CA ALA A 60 2.29 9.81 -2.72
C ALA A 60 1.84 11.20 -2.25
N VAL A 61 1.65 11.36 -0.93
CA VAL A 61 1.35 12.62 -0.26
C VAL A 61 2.48 12.93 0.70
N SER A 62 3.17 14.06 0.48
CA SER A 62 4.12 14.68 1.41
C SER A 62 3.39 15.75 2.21
N MET A 63 3.62 15.82 3.52
CA MET A 63 3.10 16.90 4.37
C MET A 63 3.97 17.10 5.60
N LEU A 64 3.82 18.26 6.24
CA LEU A 64 4.41 18.55 7.54
C LEU A 64 3.33 18.66 8.61
N ILE A 65 3.64 18.12 9.77
CA ILE A 65 2.95 18.41 11.03
C ILE A 65 4.01 18.97 11.97
N GLU A 66 3.89 20.25 12.30
CA GLU A 66 4.95 21.02 12.97
C GLU A 66 6.28 21.01 12.21
N SER A 67 7.28 20.33 12.76
CA SER A 67 8.62 20.14 12.20
C SER A 67 8.83 18.75 11.62
N THR A 68 7.88 17.82 11.82
CA THR A 68 8.00 16.43 11.37
C THR A 68 7.37 16.24 10.00
N SER A 69 8.15 15.68 9.09
CA SER A 69 7.75 15.37 7.72
C SER A 69 7.17 13.96 7.60
N PHE A 70 6.02 13.86 6.93
CA PHE A 70 5.29 12.64 6.69
C PHE A 70 5.15 12.38 5.20
N CYS A 71 5.39 11.14 4.77
CA CYS A 71 5.08 10.69 3.42
C CYS A 71 4.16 9.47 3.45
N PHE A 72 3.00 9.57 2.81
CA PHE A 72 2.06 8.46 2.64
C PHE A 72 2.06 8.03 1.18
N VAL A 73 2.42 6.79 0.90
CA VAL A 73 2.51 6.22 -0.44
C VAL A 73 1.49 5.09 -0.56
N VAL A 74 0.48 5.28 -1.42
CA VAL A 74 -0.41 4.18 -1.83
C VAL A 74 0.08 3.63 -3.16
N ALA A 75 0.25 2.32 -3.27
CA ALA A 75 0.70 1.65 -4.49
C ALA A 75 -0.27 0.55 -4.93
N HIS A 76 -0.31 0.33 -6.24
CA HIS A 76 -0.92 -0.85 -6.86
C HIS A 76 0.09 -1.40 -7.86
N LEU A 77 0.80 -2.46 -7.46
CA LEU A 77 1.90 -3.02 -8.23
C LEU A 77 1.45 -4.13 -9.19
N ALA A 78 2.36 -4.56 -10.06
CA ALA A 78 2.11 -5.54 -11.10
C ALA A 78 1.54 -6.83 -10.52
N SER A 79 0.39 -7.26 -11.06
CA SER A 79 -0.22 -8.54 -10.71
C SER A 79 0.41 -9.68 -11.51
N GLY A 80 0.23 -10.90 -11.02
CA GLY A 80 0.77 -12.09 -11.67
C GLY A 80 1.16 -13.16 -10.65
N GLU A 81 1.09 -14.42 -11.06
CA GLU A 81 1.47 -15.60 -10.25
C GLU A 81 2.51 -16.46 -10.96
N LYS A 82 3.01 -16.02 -12.13
CA LYS A 82 4.07 -16.76 -12.81
C LYS A 82 5.38 -16.53 -12.05
N LYS A 83 6.23 -17.55 -12.03
CA LYS A 83 7.59 -17.42 -11.52
C LYS A 83 8.29 -16.23 -12.22
N GLY A 84 8.87 -15.32 -11.46
CA GLY A 84 9.51 -14.11 -11.96
C GLY A 84 8.62 -12.86 -11.96
N ASP A 85 7.30 -12.96 -11.71
CA ASP A 85 6.42 -11.79 -11.68
C ASP A 85 6.76 -10.84 -10.51
N GLU A 86 7.36 -11.34 -9.42
CA GLU A 86 7.89 -10.54 -8.32
C GLU A 86 8.96 -9.54 -8.77
N GLY A 87 9.82 -9.91 -9.73
CA GLY A 87 10.82 -8.99 -10.27
C GLY A 87 10.20 -7.77 -10.95
N ARG A 88 8.99 -7.91 -11.53
CA ARG A 88 8.24 -6.75 -12.07
C ARG A 88 7.75 -5.84 -10.96
N ARG A 89 7.30 -6.38 -9.83
CA ARG A 89 6.90 -5.59 -8.66
C ARG A 89 8.09 -4.86 -8.07
N ASN A 90 9.22 -5.54 -7.89
CA ASN A 90 10.48 -4.94 -7.41
C ASN A 90 10.95 -3.79 -8.32
N HIS A 91 10.90 -3.99 -9.63
CA HIS A 91 11.23 -2.95 -10.60
C HIS A 91 10.32 -1.73 -10.46
N GLN A 92 9.01 -1.94 -10.29
CA GLN A 92 8.06 -0.84 -10.06
C GLN A 92 8.32 -0.12 -8.73
N VAL A 93 8.69 -0.83 -7.67
CA VAL A 93 9.11 -0.22 -6.39
C VAL A 93 10.30 0.70 -6.60
N SER A 94 11.35 0.22 -7.30
CA SER A 94 12.51 1.05 -7.65
C SER A 94 12.13 2.28 -8.48
N GLU A 95 11.25 2.13 -9.47
CA GLU A 95 10.77 3.25 -10.29
C GLU A 95 9.97 4.27 -9.47
N ILE A 96 9.15 3.81 -8.52
CA ILE A 96 8.40 4.70 -7.61
C ILE A 96 9.36 5.50 -6.74
N PHE A 97 10.39 4.88 -6.14
CA PHE A 97 11.40 5.60 -5.37
C PHE A 97 12.16 6.62 -6.22
N LYS A 98 12.56 6.23 -7.43
CA LYS A 98 13.34 7.08 -8.35
C LYS A 98 12.55 8.27 -8.88
N ARG A 99 11.27 8.09 -9.20
CA ARG A 99 10.46 9.09 -9.93
C ARG A 99 9.58 9.95 -9.02
N THR A 100 9.35 9.54 -7.77
CA THR A 100 8.58 10.36 -6.83
C THR A 100 9.40 11.57 -6.41
N CYS A 101 8.94 12.76 -6.82
CA CYS A 101 9.58 14.03 -6.50
C CYS A 101 8.53 15.04 -5.99
N PHE A 102 8.90 15.80 -4.96
CA PHE A 102 8.13 16.89 -4.38
C PHE A 102 8.87 18.22 -4.59
N PRO A 103 8.64 18.93 -5.71
CA PRO A 103 9.40 20.14 -6.05
C PRO A 103 9.28 21.23 -4.99
N LYS A 104 10.36 21.97 -4.75
CA LYS A 104 10.32 23.18 -3.91
C LYS A 104 9.54 24.27 -4.62
N THR A 105 8.74 25.01 -3.85
CA THR A 105 8.09 26.24 -4.33
C THR A 105 8.72 27.45 -3.65
N PRO A 106 8.67 28.65 -4.26
CA PRO A 106 9.15 29.87 -3.61
C PRO A 106 8.46 30.20 -2.27
N LYS A 107 7.32 29.57 -1.98
CA LYS A 107 6.57 29.72 -0.72
C LYS A 107 7.10 28.79 0.39
N ASP A 108 8.05 27.92 0.08
CA ASP A 108 8.62 26.98 1.05
C ASP A 108 9.71 27.70 1.84
N HIS A 109 9.37 28.18 3.04
CA HIS A 109 10.29 28.93 3.91
C HIS A 109 11.38 28.08 4.57
N TYR A 110 11.25 26.75 4.52
CA TYR A 110 12.18 25.81 5.17
C TYR A 110 12.52 24.64 4.22
N PRO A 111 13.69 24.00 4.40
CA PRO A 111 14.00 22.78 3.65
C PRO A 111 12.99 21.69 3.98
N HIS A 112 12.42 21.11 2.93
CA HIS A 112 11.45 20.02 3.02
C HIS A 112 11.89 18.86 2.12
N PRO A 113 11.53 17.61 2.45
CA PRO A 113 11.93 16.45 1.67
C PRO A 113 11.46 16.55 0.23
N SER A 114 12.36 16.31 -0.71
CA SER A 114 12.05 16.26 -2.15
C SER A 114 11.78 14.85 -2.64
N THR A 115 12.12 13.82 -1.88
CA THR A 115 11.97 12.39 -2.23
C THR A 115 11.27 11.64 -1.09
N ILE A 116 10.77 10.43 -1.37
CA ILE A 116 10.12 9.58 -0.35
C ILE A 116 11.05 9.37 0.85
N LEU A 117 12.28 8.89 0.61
CA LEU A 117 13.24 8.52 1.65
C LEU A 117 13.82 9.71 2.44
N GLY A 118 13.54 10.95 2.01
CA GLY A 118 13.96 12.14 2.75
C GLY A 118 13.05 12.53 3.92
N HIS A 119 11.92 11.86 4.13
CA HIS A 119 10.97 12.18 5.20
C HIS A 119 11.30 11.47 6.51
N ASP A 120 10.89 12.07 7.62
CA ASP A 120 11.08 11.52 8.97
C ASP A 120 10.21 10.29 9.22
N GLN A 121 8.97 10.31 8.72
CA GLN A 121 7.98 9.25 8.89
C GLN A 121 7.38 8.88 7.54
N ILE A 122 7.49 7.61 7.15
CA ILE A 122 7.07 7.14 5.84
C ILE A 122 6.14 5.93 6.03
N PHE A 123 4.99 5.98 5.37
CA PHE A 123 4.01 4.91 5.33
C PHE A 123 3.80 4.49 3.88
N TRP A 124 4.04 3.22 3.57
CA TRP A 124 3.81 2.64 2.25
C TRP A 124 2.80 1.51 2.36
N PHE A 125 1.73 1.57 1.58
CA PHE A 125 0.63 0.62 1.65
C PHE A 125 -0.10 0.49 0.31
N GLY A 126 -1.06 -0.42 0.21
CA GLY A 126 -1.90 -0.63 -0.97
C GLY A 126 -1.86 -2.08 -1.46
N ASP A 127 -2.26 -2.31 -2.70
CA ASP A 127 -2.24 -3.65 -3.32
C ASP A 127 -0.87 -3.91 -3.95
N LEU A 128 0.07 -4.37 -3.12
CA LEU A 128 1.44 -4.66 -3.53
C LEU A 128 1.55 -5.92 -4.40
N ASN A 129 0.48 -6.72 -4.49
CA ASN A 129 0.34 -7.87 -5.39
C ASN A 129 1.40 -8.98 -5.26
N TYR A 130 2.25 -8.98 -4.23
CA TYR A 130 3.12 -10.12 -3.92
C TYR A 130 2.28 -11.35 -3.59
N ARG A 131 2.79 -12.54 -3.94
CA ARG A 131 2.05 -13.80 -3.86
C ARG A 131 2.80 -14.79 -2.98
N LEU A 132 2.18 -15.94 -2.75
CA LEU A 132 2.86 -17.05 -2.09
C LEU A 132 3.63 -17.90 -3.09
N TYR A 133 4.90 -18.18 -2.81
CA TYR A 133 5.65 -19.27 -3.46
C TYR A 133 5.22 -20.64 -2.91
N LEU A 134 3.93 -20.93 -3.03
CA LEU A 134 3.33 -22.14 -2.47
C LEU A 134 2.24 -22.66 -3.41
N GLN A 135 2.16 -23.98 -3.54
CA GLN A 135 1.04 -24.59 -4.26
C GLN A 135 -0.28 -24.31 -3.54
N GLY A 136 -1.33 -24.01 -4.30
CA GLY A 136 -2.62 -23.59 -3.75
C GLY A 136 -3.28 -24.60 -2.81
N SER A 137 -3.03 -25.90 -2.97
CA SER A 137 -3.53 -26.96 -2.06
C SER A 137 -2.87 -26.88 -0.69
N LEU A 138 -1.54 -26.72 -0.64
CA LEU A 138 -0.80 -26.57 0.61
C LEU A 138 -1.11 -25.25 1.30
N ALA A 139 -1.19 -24.15 0.56
CA ALA A 139 -1.63 -22.86 1.09
C ALA A 139 -2.98 -22.97 1.80
N ARG A 140 -3.98 -23.60 1.13
CA ARG A 140 -5.31 -23.80 1.72
C ARG A 140 -5.29 -24.67 2.98
N ARG A 141 -4.44 -25.70 3.05
CA ARG A 141 -4.28 -26.51 4.27
C ARG A 141 -3.76 -25.68 5.44
N LEU A 142 -2.75 -24.84 5.22
CA LEU A 142 -2.22 -23.95 6.25
C LEU A 142 -3.27 -22.91 6.68
N ILE A 143 -4.05 -22.38 5.73
CA ILE A 143 -5.13 -21.45 6.02
C ILE A 143 -6.23 -22.08 6.89
N VAL A 144 -6.64 -23.32 6.59
CA VAL A 144 -7.63 -24.05 7.40
C VAL A 144 -7.13 -24.27 8.83
N ARG A 145 -5.83 -24.51 8.99
CA ARG A 145 -5.17 -24.65 10.30
C ARG A 145 -4.91 -23.31 11.00
N GLN A 146 -5.14 -22.19 10.31
CA GLN A 146 -4.78 -20.84 10.75
C GLN A 146 -3.29 -20.69 11.09
N ASP A 147 -2.43 -21.45 10.41
CA ASP A 147 -0.99 -21.41 10.62
C ASP A 147 -0.37 -20.29 9.77
N TRP A 148 -0.61 -19.04 10.19
CA TRP A 148 -0.15 -17.85 9.49
C TRP A 148 1.37 -17.75 9.47
N LYS A 149 2.04 -18.20 10.55
CA LYS A 149 3.50 -18.16 10.66
C LYS A 149 4.17 -19.05 9.63
N ALA A 150 3.67 -20.28 9.44
CA ALA A 150 4.18 -21.17 8.39
C ALA A 150 3.87 -20.64 7.00
N LEU A 151 2.67 -20.09 6.79
CA LEU A 151 2.25 -19.56 5.49
C LEU A 151 3.09 -18.34 5.06
N GLN A 152 3.44 -17.45 6.01
CA GLN A 152 4.29 -16.28 5.77
C GLN A 152 5.73 -16.62 5.35
N GLN A 153 6.23 -17.84 5.62
CA GLN A 153 7.54 -18.26 5.12
C GLN A 153 7.60 -18.33 3.59
N PHE A 154 6.44 -18.42 2.95
CA PHE A 154 6.30 -18.48 1.49
C PHE A 154 5.83 -17.16 0.90
N ASP A 155 5.69 -16.10 1.70
CA ASP A 155 5.27 -14.80 1.21
C ASP A 155 6.41 -14.08 0.45
N GLN A 156 6.14 -13.70 -0.79
CA GLN A 156 7.14 -13.04 -1.64
C GLN A 156 7.54 -11.67 -1.10
N LEU A 157 6.63 -10.87 -0.54
CA LEU A 157 7.00 -9.55 -0.01
C LEU A 157 8.02 -9.69 1.12
N ARG A 158 7.80 -10.65 2.02
CA ARG A 158 8.74 -10.99 3.08
C ARG A 158 10.12 -11.36 2.53
N MET A 159 10.17 -12.30 1.58
CA MET A 159 11.42 -12.75 0.98
C MET A 159 12.16 -11.62 0.25
N GLU A 160 11.45 -10.82 -0.54
CA GLU A 160 12.03 -9.70 -1.28
C GLU A 160 12.49 -8.56 -0.36
N ARG A 161 11.82 -8.35 0.79
CA ARG A 161 12.28 -7.42 1.82
C ARG A 161 13.58 -7.91 2.47
N GLU A 162 13.68 -9.20 2.79
CA GLU A 162 14.91 -9.81 3.30
C GLU A 162 16.04 -9.76 2.26
N ALA A 163 15.71 -9.74 0.96
CA ALA A 163 16.64 -9.53 -0.15
C ALA A 163 16.97 -8.05 -0.46
N GLY A 164 16.38 -7.09 0.27
CA GLY A 164 16.74 -5.67 0.20
C GLY A 164 15.82 -4.76 -0.61
N VAL A 165 14.73 -5.26 -1.22
CA VAL A 165 13.78 -4.41 -1.99
C VAL A 165 13.13 -3.34 -1.12
N PHE A 166 12.93 -3.65 0.16
CA PHE A 166 12.40 -2.76 1.18
C PHE A 166 13.35 -2.69 2.39
N GLU A 167 14.65 -2.52 2.13
CA GLU A 167 15.65 -2.38 3.19
C GLU A 167 15.30 -1.23 4.16
N GLY A 168 15.38 -1.51 5.47
CA GLY A 168 15.03 -0.55 6.53
C GLY A 168 13.53 -0.41 6.83
N TRP A 169 12.65 -0.98 5.99
CA TRP A 169 11.20 -0.93 6.22
C TRP A 169 10.72 -1.98 7.23
N LYS A 170 9.71 -1.60 8.01
CA LYS A 170 9.09 -2.45 9.03
C LYS A 170 7.64 -2.75 8.63
N GLU A 171 7.29 -4.03 8.70
CA GLU A 171 5.92 -4.50 8.55
C GLU A 171 5.46 -5.07 9.91
N GLY A 172 4.20 -4.82 10.28
CA GLY A 172 3.62 -5.37 11.50
C GLY A 172 3.41 -6.88 11.41
N ASN A 173 3.17 -7.53 12.55
CA ASN A 173 2.87 -8.96 12.56
C ASN A 173 1.55 -9.25 11.82
N ILE A 174 1.60 -10.11 10.81
CA ILE A 174 0.41 -10.56 10.09
C ILE A 174 -0.22 -11.72 10.87
N GLU A 175 -1.30 -11.43 11.57
CA GLU A 175 -2.06 -12.40 12.38
C GLU A 175 -3.46 -12.67 11.81
N PHE A 176 -3.69 -12.25 10.56
CA PHE A 176 -4.96 -12.33 9.86
C PHE A 176 -4.83 -13.15 8.57
N PRO A 177 -5.93 -13.73 8.05
CA PRO A 177 -5.87 -14.58 6.87
C PRO A 177 -5.55 -13.79 5.59
N PRO A 178 -5.04 -14.45 4.53
CA PRO A 178 -4.79 -13.82 3.23
C PRO A 178 -5.97 -12.99 2.71
N THR A 179 -5.72 -11.80 2.19
CA THR A 179 -6.74 -10.83 1.78
C THR A 179 -7.21 -11.00 0.33
N TYR A 180 -6.55 -11.85 -0.44
CA TYR A 180 -6.86 -12.16 -1.84
C TYR A 180 -6.77 -13.68 -2.07
N LYS A 181 -7.51 -14.31 -2.99
CA LYS A 181 -8.69 -13.84 -3.72
C LYS A 181 -9.92 -14.53 -3.15
N TYR A 182 -10.85 -13.75 -2.62
CA TYR A 182 -12.16 -14.25 -2.22
C TYR A 182 -13.05 -14.55 -3.42
N SER A 183 -13.98 -15.50 -3.25
CA SER A 183 -14.98 -15.81 -4.25
C SER A 183 -15.99 -14.68 -4.35
N TRP A 184 -16.41 -14.35 -5.57
CA TRP A 184 -17.40 -13.30 -5.80
C TRP A 184 -18.76 -13.62 -5.16
N SER A 185 -19.14 -14.91 -5.11
CA SER A 185 -20.43 -15.33 -4.56
C SER A 185 -20.44 -15.48 -3.05
N ASN A 186 -19.27 -15.59 -2.41
CA ASN A 186 -19.15 -15.77 -0.97
C ASN A 186 -17.79 -15.27 -0.49
N CYS A 187 -17.78 -14.11 0.17
CA CYS A 187 -16.58 -13.50 0.73
C CYS A 187 -15.99 -14.27 1.94
N ASN A 188 -16.67 -15.32 2.44
CA ASN A 188 -16.11 -16.23 3.44
C ASN A 188 -15.33 -17.40 2.82
N ARG A 189 -15.18 -17.44 1.49
CA ARG A 189 -14.48 -18.51 0.77
C ARG A 189 -13.48 -17.95 -0.22
N TYR A 190 -12.29 -18.55 -0.27
CA TYR A 190 -11.33 -18.27 -1.34
C TYR A 190 -11.78 -18.86 -2.67
N SER A 191 -11.51 -18.15 -3.76
CA SER A 191 -11.81 -18.61 -5.12
C SER A 191 -11.09 -19.93 -5.40
N GLY A 192 -11.69 -20.80 -6.22
CA GLY A 192 -11.10 -22.09 -6.61
C GLY A 192 -11.36 -23.27 -5.67
N ASN A 193 -12.18 -23.10 -4.61
CA ASN A 193 -12.81 -24.23 -3.93
C ASN A 193 -14.02 -24.74 -4.75
N PHE A 194 -14.19 -26.07 -4.85
CA PHE A 194 -15.19 -26.70 -5.72
C PHE A 194 -16.65 -26.40 -5.31
N PRO A 195 -17.60 -26.41 -6.27
CA PRO A 195 -17.40 -26.23 -7.71
C PRO A 195 -17.24 -24.73 -8.03
N SER A 196 -16.09 -24.35 -8.60
CA SER A 196 -15.91 -23.01 -9.14
C SER A 196 -16.84 -22.82 -10.34
N ARG A 197 -17.67 -21.78 -10.35
CA ARG A 197 -18.47 -21.44 -11.53
C ARG A 197 -17.57 -21.21 -12.75
N SER A 198 -18.08 -21.51 -13.95
CA SER A 198 -17.39 -21.25 -15.21
C SER A 198 -16.90 -19.80 -15.28
N GLY A 199 -15.59 -19.62 -15.48
CA GLY A 199 -14.95 -18.30 -15.60
C GLY A 199 -14.27 -17.76 -14.33
N GLU A 200 -14.43 -18.37 -13.15
CA GLU A 200 -13.70 -17.95 -11.96
C GLU A 200 -12.23 -18.36 -12.02
N LYS A 201 -11.33 -17.38 -12.18
CA LYS A 201 -9.88 -17.63 -12.16
C LYS A 201 -9.45 -18.20 -10.80
N LYS A 202 -8.97 -19.44 -10.81
CA LYS A 202 -8.32 -20.08 -9.65
C LYS A 202 -7.04 -19.33 -9.33
N ARG A 203 -6.92 -18.83 -8.10
CA ARG A 203 -5.76 -18.11 -7.58
C ARG A 203 -5.34 -18.74 -6.26
N THR A 204 -4.04 -18.74 -5.98
CA THR A 204 -3.58 -19.11 -4.64
C THR A 204 -3.88 -17.92 -3.72
N PRO A 205 -4.46 -18.15 -2.53
CA PRO A 205 -4.66 -17.05 -1.60
C PRO A 205 -3.33 -16.37 -1.22
N ALA A 206 -3.32 -15.05 -1.10
CA ALA A 206 -2.16 -14.23 -0.77
C ALA A 206 -2.60 -12.99 0.03
N TRP A 207 -1.67 -12.39 0.76
CA TRP A 207 -1.88 -11.11 1.42
C TRP A 207 -1.80 -9.97 0.40
#